data_AF-A0A2H9NWW7-F1
#
_entry.id   AF-A0A2H9NWW7-F1
#
_cell.length_a   1.000
_cell.length_b   1.000
_cell.length_c   1.000
_cell.angle_alpha   90.00
_cell.angle_beta   90.00
_cell.angle_gamma   90.00
#
_symmetry.space_group_name_H-M   'P 1'
#
loop_
_entity.id
_entity.type
_entity.pdbx_description
1 polymer ?
#
loop_
_entity_poly.entity_id
_entity_poly.type
_entity_poly.pdbx_seq_one_letter_code
_entity_poly.pdbx_strand_id
1 'polypeptide(L)'
;MVTKPKRAVKRAGDAVALPVASLPVASLFTFLLTSLLWLLVVTPFGASLEIARIQTHNTSTSGRVFEFLLLNTDGPETTLSWTFEPGDSTIITSQSPLSLAPGGSADIFISHVYSSPGTYTPQMVLTSLTGEQTISQQFPLTVDPFVQVIIADLQDSGLEHVLEILILNKKGYDLSNLFWELRVENQTLSSTEPLTVLDNGSAAVILPYVFPRAKTYDLSAAVVNEDFREQASLTLAVECASHELDEDNDGYKSALCGFNDCDDTSKKIYLGAPEICG
;
A
#
# COMPACT_ATOMS: atom_id res chain seq x y z
N MET A 1 -2.57 -19.59 40.77
CA MET A 1 -1.41 -18.81 41.25
C MET A 1 -0.73 -18.22 40.03
N VAL A 2 -0.69 -16.89 39.95
CA VAL A 2 -0.15 -16.11 38.85
C VAL A 2 1.34 -15.90 39.09
N THR A 3 2.20 -16.23 38.13
CA THR A 3 3.60 -15.77 38.13
C THR A 3 3.88 -15.00 36.85
N LYS A 4 4.11 -13.70 37.03
CA LYS A 4 4.45 -12.69 36.02
C LYS A 4 5.84 -12.93 35.40
N PRO A 5 6.08 -12.40 34.18
CA PRO A 5 7.36 -12.52 33.49
C PRO A 5 8.44 -11.59 34.06
N LYS A 6 9.70 -12.04 33.96
CA LYS A 6 10.91 -11.32 34.38
C LYS A 6 11.31 -10.26 33.36
N ARG A 7 11.60 -9.07 33.90
CA ARG A 7 12.16 -7.87 33.26
C ARG A 7 13.67 -8.04 33.05
N ALA A 8 14.19 -7.75 31.86
CA ALA A 8 15.61 -7.58 31.60
C ALA A 8 15.91 -6.10 31.26
N VAL A 9 17.01 -5.59 31.82
CA VAL A 9 17.44 -4.19 31.81
C VAL A 9 18.69 -4.04 30.93
N LYS A 10 18.62 -3.07 30.00
CA LYS A 10 19.62 -2.10 29.49
C LYS A 10 21.12 -2.48 29.51
N ARG A 11 21.77 -2.35 28.35
CA ARG A 11 23.11 -1.76 28.22
C ARG A 11 23.18 -0.83 27.00
N ALA A 12 23.62 0.39 27.25
CA ALA A 12 24.05 1.36 26.26
C ALA A 12 25.48 1.00 25.82
N GLY A 13 25.75 1.09 24.53
CA GLY A 13 27.08 0.89 23.94
C GLY A 13 27.27 1.84 22.77
N ASP A 14 28.07 2.87 23.03
CA ASP A 14 29.08 3.48 22.17
C ASP A 14 28.65 4.11 20.82
N ALA A 15 28.63 5.45 20.85
CA ALA A 15 28.62 6.29 19.66
C ALA A 15 29.99 6.21 18.94
N VAL A 16 29.96 5.74 17.70
CA VAL A 16 31.10 5.76 16.78
C VAL A 16 31.24 7.17 16.20
N ALA A 17 32.34 7.84 16.52
CA ALA A 17 32.72 9.12 15.93
C ALA A 17 33.18 8.92 14.48
N LEU A 18 32.55 9.61 13.54
CA LEU A 18 32.97 9.67 12.13
C LEU A 18 34.10 10.70 11.96
N PRO A 19 35.13 10.42 11.14
CA PRO A 19 36.20 11.37 10.87
C PRO A 19 35.70 12.53 9.97
N VAL A 20 36.00 13.76 10.40
CA VAL A 20 35.78 15.00 9.64
C VAL A 20 36.86 15.08 8.56
N ALA A 21 36.47 14.95 7.30
CA ALA A 21 37.35 15.22 6.17
C ALA A 21 37.43 16.74 5.94
N SER A 22 38.63 17.29 6.09
CA SER A 22 38.97 18.67 5.74
C SER A 22 39.03 18.83 4.22
N LEU A 23 38.18 19.70 3.65
CA LEU A 23 38.27 20.11 2.26
C LEU A 23 39.33 21.21 2.09
N PRO A 24 40.18 21.17 1.03
CA PRO A 24 41.15 22.20 0.77
C PRO A 24 40.47 23.47 0.23
N VAL A 25 40.82 24.59 0.84
CA VAL A 25 40.51 25.94 0.38
C VAL A 25 41.33 26.20 -0.89
N ALA A 26 40.67 26.36 -2.02
CA ALA A 26 41.30 26.82 -3.25
C ALA A 26 40.47 27.92 -3.93
N SER A 27 41.10 29.08 -4.03
CA SER A 27 41.00 30.06 -5.10
C SER A 27 39.74 30.93 -5.18
N LEU A 28 39.80 32.05 -4.46
CA LEU A 28 39.12 33.30 -4.84
C LEU A 28 39.82 33.94 -6.06
N PHE A 29 39.05 34.78 -6.78
CA PHE A 29 39.34 35.52 -8.02
C PHE A 29 39.09 34.70 -9.29
N THR A 30 38.04 34.99 -10.07
CA THR A 30 38.01 36.19 -10.92
C THR A 30 36.57 36.59 -11.26
N PHE A 31 36.24 37.86 -11.05
CA PHE A 31 35.05 38.53 -11.60
C PHE A 31 35.11 38.51 -13.12
N LEU A 32 34.09 37.96 -13.81
CA LEU A 32 33.75 38.43 -15.14
C LEU A 32 32.23 38.58 -15.27
N LEU A 33 31.85 39.85 -15.28
CA LEU A 33 30.56 40.41 -15.60
C LEU A 33 30.08 39.85 -16.95
N THR A 34 29.09 38.96 -16.95
CA THR A 34 28.31 38.66 -18.16
C THR A 34 26.85 38.95 -17.86
N SER A 35 26.48 40.17 -18.24
CA SER A 35 25.21 40.53 -18.87
C SER A 35 24.02 39.65 -18.48
N LEU A 36 23.34 40.08 -17.43
CA LEU A 36 21.96 39.71 -17.14
C LEU A 36 21.08 40.28 -18.27
N LEU A 37 21.13 39.66 -19.44
CA LEU A 37 20.15 39.88 -20.49
C LEU A 37 18.88 39.22 -19.98
N TRP A 38 18.07 39.99 -19.28
CA TRP A 38 16.68 39.65 -19.02
C TRP A 38 16.07 39.36 -20.39
N LEU A 39 15.89 38.08 -20.69
CA LEU A 39 14.97 37.66 -21.73
C LEU A 39 13.60 38.11 -21.21
N LEU A 40 13.15 39.28 -21.67
CA LEU A 40 11.77 39.70 -21.55
C LEU A 40 10.98 38.69 -22.41
N VAL A 41 10.68 37.54 -21.82
CA VAL A 41 9.62 36.69 -22.34
C VAL A 41 8.38 37.55 -22.15
N VAL A 42 7.98 38.21 -23.22
CA VAL A 42 6.62 38.71 -23.35
C VAL A 42 5.77 37.45 -23.32
N THR A 43 5.36 37.04 -22.12
CA THR A 43 4.25 36.11 -21.98
C THR A 43 3.13 36.74 -22.77
N PRO A 44 2.52 36.05 -23.74
CA PRO A 44 1.39 36.62 -24.45
C PRO A 44 0.38 37.11 -23.39
N PHE A 45 0.15 38.43 -23.34
CA PHE A 45 -1.03 39.01 -22.71
C PHE A 45 -2.22 38.31 -23.38
N GLY A 46 -2.80 37.27 -22.76
CA GLY A 46 -3.79 36.49 -23.47
C GLY A 46 -4.45 35.33 -22.73
N ALA A 47 -3.84 34.74 -21.70
CA ALA A 47 -4.57 33.81 -20.85
C ALA A 47 -5.25 34.60 -19.73
N SER A 48 -6.51 34.96 -19.97
CA SER A 48 -7.34 35.61 -18.95
C SER A 48 -8.01 34.61 -18.03
N LEU A 49 -8.14 33.36 -18.44
CA LEU A 49 -8.68 32.29 -17.62
C LEU A 49 -7.58 31.59 -16.82
N GLU A 50 -7.91 31.08 -15.64
CA GLU A 50 -7.03 30.29 -14.79
C GLU A 50 -7.83 29.29 -13.94
N ILE A 51 -7.27 28.10 -13.70
CA ILE A 51 -7.67 27.23 -12.59
C ILE A 51 -6.78 27.61 -11.39
N ALA A 52 -7.26 28.54 -10.57
CA ALA A 52 -6.46 29.16 -9.52
C ALA A 52 -6.31 28.29 -8.27
N ARG A 53 -7.25 27.37 -8.04
CA ARG A 53 -7.21 26.44 -6.90
C ARG A 53 -7.82 25.11 -7.26
N ILE A 54 -7.19 24.05 -6.77
CA ILE A 54 -7.73 22.69 -6.73
C ILE A 54 -7.70 22.24 -5.28
N GLN A 55 -8.84 21.82 -4.76
CA GLN A 55 -8.95 21.12 -3.48
C GLN A 55 -9.69 19.79 -3.68
N THR A 56 -9.33 18.82 -2.85
CA THR A 56 -10.00 17.52 -2.83
C THR A 56 -10.39 17.21 -1.40
N HIS A 57 -11.66 16.84 -1.22
CA HIS A 57 -12.26 16.52 0.06
C HIS A 57 -12.66 15.04 0.05
N ASN A 58 -12.22 14.28 1.06
CA ASN A 58 -12.59 12.88 1.20
C ASN A 58 -13.99 12.78 1.83
N THR A 59 -14.93 12.13 1.15
CA THR A 59 -16.28 11.88 1.67
C THR A 59 -16.48 10.45 2.15
N SER A 60 -15.72 9.51 1.59
CA SER A 60 -15.56 8.13 2.06
C SER A 60 -14.19 7.61 1.62
N THR A 61 -13.90 6.32 1.79
CA THR A 61 -12.65 5.72 1.30
C THR A 61 -12.54 5.78 -0.23
N SER A 62 -13.65 5.57 -0.95
CA SER A 62 -13.74 5.67 -2.42
C SER A 62 -14.30 7.00 -2.94
N GLY A 63 -15.05 7.73 -2.12
CA GLY A 63 -15.74 8.96 -2.49
C GLY A 63 -14.86 10.21 -2.35
N ARG A 64 -14.90 11.08 -3.36
CA ARG A 64 -14.19 12.37 -3.38
C ARG A 64 -15.13 13.48 -3.82
N VAL A 65 -14.93 14.66 -3.25
CA VAL A 65 -15.47 15.92 -3.79
C VAL A 65 -14.30 16.79 -4.22
N PHE A 66 -14.27 17.17 -5.49
CA PHE A 66 -13.29 18.08 -6.06
C PHE A 66 -13.86 19.48 -6.10
N GLU A 67 -13.05 20.45 -5.67
CA GLU A 67 -13.37 21.87 -5.69
C GLU A 67 -12.35 22.60 -6.57
N PHE A 68 -12.85 23.29 -7.59
CA PHE A 68 -12.05 24.10 -8.50
C PHE A 68 -12.44 25.56 -8.38
N LEU A 69 -11.48 26.43 -8.08
CA LEU A 69 -11.66 27.87 -8.19
C LEU A 69 -11.19 28.32 -9.57
N LEU A 70 -12.11 28.85 -10.35
CA LEU A 70 -11.84 29.42 -11.66
C LEU A 70 -11.77 30.93 -11.55
N LEU A 71 -10.79 31.55 -12.22
CA LEU A 71 -10.67 32.99 -12.31
C LEU A 71 -10.66 33.43 -13.77
N ASN A 72 -11.33 34.54 -14.06
CA ASN A 72 -11.08 35.36 -15.25
C ASN A 72 -10.35 36.63 -14.78
N THR A 73 -9.02 36.65 -14.83
CA THR A 73 -8.18 37.65 -14.15
C THR A 73 -8.31 39.04 -14.76
N ASP A 74 -8.10 39.19 -16.07
CA ASP A 74 -8.04 40.51 -16.74
C ASP A 74 -8.58 40.50 -18.19
N GLY A 75 -9.33 39.46 -18.60
CA GLY A 75 -9.86 39.33 -19.97
C GLY A 75 -11.29 39.81 -20.15
N PRO A 76 -11.80 39.83 -21.40
CA PRO A 76 -13.22 40.09 -21.65
C PRO A 76 -14.09 39.03 -20.96
N GLU A 77 -15.39 39.33 -20.84
CA GLU A 77 -16.34 38.31 -20.40
C GLU A 77 -16.20 37.06 -21.26
N THR A 78 -15.95 35.92 -20.61
CA THR A 78 -15.68 34.67 -21.29
C THR A 78 -16.73 33.65 -20.87
N THR A 79 -17.39 33.07 -21.86
CA THR A 79 -18.27 31.91 -21.64
C THR A 79 -17.47 30.64 -21.89
N LEU A 80 -17.49 29.72 -20.93
CA LEU A 80 -16.72 28.47 -20.95
C LEU A 80 -17.61 27.24 -20.75
N SER A 81 -17.16 26.14 -21.34
CA SER A 81 -17.54 24.78 -20.96
C SER A 81 -16.38 24.13 -20.20
N TRP A 82 -16.69 23.11 -19.40
CA TRP A 82 -15.66 22.37 -18.67
C TRP A 82 -15.86 20.87 -18.77
N THR A 83 -14.74 20.15 -18.68
CA THR A 83 -14.66 18.69 -18.63
C THR A 83 -13.74 18.30 -17.50
N PHE A 84 -14.16 17.36 -16.66
CA PHE A 84 -13.35 16.75 -15.62
C PHE A 84 -13.23 15.25 -15.86
N GLU A 85 -11.99 14.77 -15.85
CA GLU A 85 -11.63 13.37 -16.04
C GLU A 85 -10.95 12.89 -14.75
N PRO A 86 -11.63 12.11 -13.89
CA PRO A 86 -11.09 11.66 -12.60
C PRO A 86 -9.90 10.69 -12.71
N GLY A 87 -9.55 10.23 -13.93
CA GLY A 87 -8.44 9.33 -14.20
C GLY A 87 -8.80 7.84 -14.27
N ASP A 88 -10.08 7.49 -14.18
CA ASP A 88 -10.61 6.11 -14.23
C ASP A 88 -11.45 5.84 -15.49
N SER A 89 -11.16 6.58 -16.57
CA SER A 89 -11.91 6.59 -17.85
C SER A 89 -13.32 7.21 -17.77
N THR A 90 -13.78 7.64 -16.60
CA THR A 90 -14.99 8.45 -16.53
C THR A 90 -14.72 9.88 -17.01
N ILE A 91 -15.71 10.49 -17.66
CA ILE A 91 -15.63 11.87 -18.16
C ILE A 91 -16.90 12.60 -17.72
N ILE A 92 -16.74 13.69 -17.00
CA ILE A 92 -17.83 14.51 -16.46
C ILE A 92 -17.79 15.87 -17.16
N THR A 93 -18.88 16.25 -17.82
CA THR A 93 -18.95 17.49 -18.61
C THR A 93 -20.01 18.46 -18.08
N SER A 94 -19.73 19.75 -18.25
CA SER A 94 -20.68 20.83 -17.94
C SER A 94 -21.97 20.69 -18.75
N GLN A 95 -23.13 20.68 -18.09
CA GLN A 95 -24.43 20.64 -18.76
C GLN A 95 -24.90 22.01 -19.24
N SER A 96 -24.29 23.08 -18.75
CA SER A 96 -24.60 24.46 -19.14
C SER A 96 -23.32 25.28 -19.14
N PRO A 97 -23.18 26.23 -20.08
CA PRO A 97 -22.04 27.12 -20.09
C PRO A 97 -21.99 28.02 -18.85
N LEU A 98 -20.78 28.39 -18.46
CA LEU A 98 -20.50 29.30 -17.36
C LEU A 98 -19.90 30.59 -17.92
N SER A 99 -20.47 31.75 -17.60
CA SER A 99 -19.91 33.04 -18.00
C SER A 99 -19.19 33.71 -16.84
N LEU A 100 -17.94 34.13 -17.07
CA LEU A 100 -17.14 34.88 -16.12
C LEU A 100 -16.84 36.26 -16.68
N ALA A 101 -17.32 37.30 -15.99
CA ALA A 101 -16.96 38.69 -16.28
C ALA A 101 -15.45 38.93 -16.02
N PRO A 102 -14.87 40.03 -16.53
CA PRO A 102 -13.50 40.44 -16.18
C PRO A 102 -13.34 40.57 -14.66
N GLY A 103 -12.29 39.96 -14.09
CA GLY A 103 -12.07 39.86 -12.64
C GLY A 103 -13.01 38.89 -11.91
N GLY A 104 -13.89 38.19 -12.63
CA GLY A 104 -14.88 37.28 -12.08
C GLY A 104 -14.30 35.93 -11.66
N SER A 105 -14.99 35.25 -10.76
CA SER A 105 -14.63 33.91 -10.29
C SER A 105 -15.83 32.99 -10.19
N ALA A 106 -15.57 31.68 -10.19
CA ALA A 106 -16.57 30.66 -9.90
C ALA A 106 -15.93 29.45 -9.22
N ASP A 107 -16.69 28.84 -8.31
CA ASP A 107 -16.36 27.55 -7.70
C ASP A 107 -17.14 26.43 -8.40
N ILE A 108 -16.46 25.35 -8.76
CA ILE A 108 -17.06 24.14 -9.30
C ILE A 108 -16.83 23.00 -8.31
N PHE A 109 -17.93 22.34 -7.93
CA PHE A 109 -17.90 21.16 -7.06
C PHE A 109 -18.30 19.92 -7.85
N ILE A 110 -17.47 18.88 -7.81
CA ILE A 110 -17.72 17.61 -8.51
C ILE A 110 -17.59 16.46 -7.52
N SER A 111 -18.64 15.68 -7.35
CA SER A 111 -18.60 14.44 -6.57
C SER A 111 -18.30 13.25 -7.47
N HIS A 112 -17.38 12.38 -7.06
CA HIS A 112 -17.01 11.16 -7.77
C HIS A 112 -16.79 10.00 -6.80
N VAL A 113 -17.05 8.78 -7.24
CA VAL A 113 -16.81 7.54 -6.47
C VAL A 113 -15.96 6.60 -7.32
N TYR A 114 -14.75 6.30 -6.85
CA TYR A 114 -13.84 5.38 -7.52
C TYR A 114 -14.24 3.92 -7.29
N SER A 115 -14.28 3.11 -8.35
CA SER A 115 -14.65 1.69 -8.28
C SER A 115 -13.53 0.81 -7.71
N SER A 116 -12.27 1.24 -7.84
CA SER A 116 -11.07 0.51 -7.44
C SER A 116 -10.14 1.42 -6.61
N PRO A 117 -9.33 0.87 -5.69
CA PRO A 117 -8.27 1.64 -5.05
C PRO A 117 -7.10 1.82 -6.02
N GLY A 118 -6.25 2.82 -5.78
CA GLY A 118 -5.07 3.05 -6.60
C GLY A 118 -4.67 4.51 -6.71
N THR A 119 -3.69 4.77 -7.59
CA THR A 119 -3.24 6.11 -7.91
C THR A 119 -3.85 6.55 -9.22
N TYR A 120 -4.42 7.76 -9.22
CA TYR A 120 -5.08 8.40 -10.34
C TYR A 120 -4.42 9.75 -10.63
N THR A 121 -4.60 10.22 -11.87
CA THR A 121 -4.19 11.57 -12.28
C THR A 121 -5.41 12.32 -12.82
N PRO A 122 -6.31 12.80 -11.94
CA PRO A 122 -7.43 13.61 -12.38
C PRO A 122 -7.01 14.83 -13.22
N GLN A 123 -7.84 15.21 -14.17
CA GLN A 123 -7.64 16.32 -15.08
C GLN A 123 -8.89 17.19 -15.17
N MET A 124 -8.73 18.50 -14.99
CA MET A 124 -9.76 19.49 -15.29
C MET A 124 -9.37 20.24 -16.56
N VAL A 125 -10.29 20.33 -17.51
CA VAL A 125 -10.14 21.06 -18.77
C VAL A 125 -11.24 22.12 -18.87
N LEU A 126 -10.83 23.35 -19.10
CA LEU A 126 -11.70 24.48 -19.41
C LEU A 126 -11.51 24.86 -20.88
N THR A 127 -12.61 25.07 -21.59
CA THR A 127 -12.57 25.53 -22.99
C THR A 127 -13.53 26.70 -23.15
N SER A 128 -13.05 27.83 -23.68
CA SER A 128 -13.94 28.92 -24.06
C SER A 128 -14.87 28.46 -25.19
N LEU A 129 -16.12 28.92 -25.22
CA LEU A 129 -17.05 28.52 -26.29
C LEU A 129 -16.61 29.00 -27.69
N THR A 130 -15.74 30.01 -27.76
CA THR A 130 -15.09 30.44 -29.01
C THR A 130 -14.00 29.48 -29.47
N GLY A 131 -13.56 28.56 -28.60
CA GLY A 131 -12.44 27.65 -28.83
C GLY A 131 -11.06 28.33 -28.74
N GLU A 132 -11.01 29.62 -28.44
CA GLU A 132 -9.77 30.42 -28.45
C GLU A 132 -8.88 30.20 -27.23
N GLN A 133 -9.47 29.83 -26.09
CA GLN A 133 -8.72 29.50 -24.88
C GLN A 133 -9.07 28.10 -24.40
N THR A 134 -8.04 27.30 -24.15
CA THR A 134 -8.17 26.01 -23.47
C THR A 134 -7.10 25.94 -22.38
N ILE A 135 -7.54 25.60 -21.18
CA ILE A 135 -6.68 25.45 -19.99
C ILE A 135 -6.91 24.08 -19.44
N SER A 136 -5.84 23.43 -19.02
CA SER A 136 -5.90 22.11 -18.43
C SER A 136 -4.98 22.05 -17.22
N GLN A 137 -5.45 21.40 -16.15
CA GLN A 137 -4.65 21.12 -14.97
C GLN A 137 -4.87 19.68 -14.52
N GLN A 138 -3.75 19.00 -14.26
CA GLN A 138 -3.71 17.65 -13.69
C GLN A 138 -3.15 17.70 -12.27
N PHE A 139 -3.55 16.76 -11.43
CA PHE A 139 -3.03 16.60 -10.08
C PHE A 139 -3.01 15.11 -9.68
N PRO A 140 -2.07 14.68 -8.82
CA PRO A 140 -2.05 13.31 -8.35
C PRO A 140 -3.14 13.07 -7.28
N LEU A 141 -3.77 11.90 -7.31
CA LEU A 141 -4.73 11.46 -6.29
C LEU A 141 -4.46 9.99 -5.93
N THR A 142 -4.58 9.65 -4.65
CA THR A 142 -4.55 8.26 -4.19
C THR A 142 -5.87 7.90 -3.52
N VAL A 143 -6.40 6.75 -3.89
CA VAL A 143 -7.58 6.11 -3.29
C VAL A 143 -7.11 4.92 -2.48
N ASP A 144 -7.30 5.00 -1.17
CA ASP A 144 -6.86 3.99 -0.22
C ASP A 144 -7.52 2.62 -0.49
N PRO A 145 -6.84 1.51 -0.15
CA PRO A 145 -7.44 0.18 -0.19
C PRO A 145 -8.76 0.10 0.56
N PHE A 146 -9.74 -0.56 -0.07
CA PHE A 146 -11.07 -0.76 0.52
C PHE A 146 -11.09 -1.84 1.60
N VAL A 147 -10.08 -2.71 1.59
CA VAL A 147 -9.88 -3.79 2.56
C VAL A 147 -8.51 -3.61 3.18
N GLN A 148 -8.37 -4.01 4.43
CA GLN A 148 -7.08 -4.28 5.04
C GLN A 148 -6.99 -5.75 5.40
N VAL A 149 -5.89 -6.38 5.01
CA VAL A 149 -5.58 -7.78 5.37
C VAL A 149 -4.49 -7.77 6.44
N ILE A 150 -4.64 -8.62 7.44
CA ILE A 150 -3.63 -8.88 8.47
C ILE A 150 -3.49 -10.40 8.56
N ILE A 151 -2.26 -10.89 8.63
CA ILE A 151 -1.97 -12.29 8.91
C ILE A 151 -1.19 -12.40 10.22
N ALA A 152 -1.59 -13.34 11.07
CA ALA A 152 -0.97 -13.60 12.36
C ALA A 152 -0.84 -15.11 12.62
N ASP A 153 0.14 -15.48 13.43
CA ASP A 153 0.24 -16.81 14.03
C ASP A 153 -0.36 -16.75 15.44
N LEU A 154 -1.40 -17.55 15.69
CA LEU A 154 -2.15 -17.55 16.95
C LEU A 154 -1.62 -18.58 17.95
N GLN A 155 -1.03 -19.67 17.47
CA GLN A 155 -0.54 -20.75 18.29
C GLN A 155 0.61 -21.46 17.59
N ASP A 156 1.66 -21.71 18.36
CA ASP A 156 2.84 -22.46 17.96
C ASP A 156 2.92 -23.74 18.81
N SER A 157 2.94 -24.88 18.13
CA SER A 157 3.36 -26.16 18.71
C SER A 157 4.20 -26.93 17.71
N GLY A 158 5.48 -26.57 17.61
CA GLY A 158 6.40 -27.32 16.77
C GLY A 158 6.13 -27.06 15.30
N LEU A 159 5.80 -28.11 14.54
CA LEU A 159 5.43 -27.96 13.13
C LEU A 159 3.96 -27.58 12.92
N GLU A 160 3.11 -27.67 13.94
CA GLU A 160 1.69 -27.35 13.87
C GLU A 160 1.42 -25.91 14.31
N HIS A 161 0.81 -25.11 13.44
CA HIS A 161 0.44 -23.72 13.72
C HIS A 161 -1.02 -23.45 13.40
N VAL A 162 -1.58 -22.43 14.07
CA VAL A 162 -2.90 -21.89 13.77
C VAL A 162 -2.75 -20.47 13.23
N LEU A 163 -2.95 -20.31 11.94
CA LEU A 163 -2.86 -19.01 11.28
C LEU A 163 -4.23 -18.31 11.27
N GLU A 164 -4.21 -16.99 11.48
CA GLU A 164 -5.36 -16.12 11.33
C GLU A 164 -5.14 -15.14 10.18
N ILE A 165 -6.12 -15.05 9.28
CA ILE A 165 -6.22 -13.96 8.29
C ILE A 165 -7.40 -13.08 8.71
N LEU A 166 -7.10 -11.90 9.23
CA LEU A 166 -8.09 -10.90 9.60
C LEU A 166 -8.32 -9.95 8.42
N ILE A 167 -9.59 -9.82 8.03
CA ILE A 167 -10.06 -9.01 6.92
C ILE A 167 -10.89 -7.88 7.49
N LEU A 168 -10.49 -6.64 7.25
CA LEU A 168 -11.19 -5.44 7.73
C LEU A 168 -11.80 -4.70 6.55
N ASN A 169 -13.11 -4.47 6.58
CA ASN A 169 -13.79 -3.66 5.58
C ASN A 169 -13.66 -2.17 5.93
N LYS A 170 -13.09 -1.39 5.00
CA LYS A 170 -12.94 0.07 5.11
C LYS A 170 -13.80 0.83 4.11
N LYS A 171 -14.59 0.15 3.27
CA LYS A 171 -15.27 0.77 2.11
C LYS A 171 -16.43 1.69 2.48
N GLY A 172 -16.99 1.55 3.69
CA GLY A 172 -18.19 2.28 4.13
C GLY A 172 -19.51 1.65 3.64
N TYR A 173 -19.45 0.40 3.16
CA TYR A 173 -20.59 -0.44 2.78
C TYR A 173 -20.17 -1.91 2.72
N ASP A 174 -21.14 -2.84 2.65
CA ASP A 174 -20.89 -4.28 2.61
C ASP A 174 -20.01 -4.70 1.42
N LEU A 175 -19.00 -5.52 1.69
CA LEU A 175 -18.15 -6.15 0.70
C LEU A 175 -18.57 -7.60 0.50
N SER A 176 -19.09 -7.95 -0.68
CA SER A 176 -19.46 -9.33 -1.05
C SER A 176 -18.49 -9.92 -2.08
N ASN A 177 -18.60 -11.23 -2.31
CA ASN A 177 -17.79 -11.96 -3.30
C ASN A 177 -16.27 -11.87 -3.04
N LEU A 178 -15.89 -11.85 -1.76
CA LEU A 178 -14.49 -11.88 -1.36
C LEU A 178 -13.98 -13.32 -1.32
N PHE A 179 -12.84 -13.57 -1.93
CA PHE A 179 -12.10 -14.83 -1.81
C PHE A 179 -10.78 -14.58 -1.07
N TRP A 180 -10.34 -15.54 -0.27
CA TRP A 180 -9.04 -15.45 0.39
C TRP A 180 -8.05 -16.43 -0.24
N GLU A 181 -6.77 -16.06 -0.23
CA GLU A 181 -5.63 -16.88 -0.60
C GLU A 181 -4.58 -16.82 0.52
N LEU A 182 -3.98 -17.96 0.85
CA LEU A 182 -2.77 -18.07 1.67
C LEU A 182 -1.69 -18.75 0.84
N ARG A 183 -0.56 -18.08 0.67
CA ARG A 183 0.62 -18.62 -0.01
C ARG A 183 1.68 -18.97 1.03
N VAL A 184 2.14 -20.21 0.96
CA VAL A 184 3.22 -20.77 1.78
C VAL A 184 4.25 -21.37 0.83
N GLU A 185 5.33 -20.63 0.57
CA GLU A 185 6.32 -20.98 -0.46
C GLU A 185 5.69 -21.24 -1.85
N ASN A 186 5.70 -22.49 -2.31
CA ASN A 186 5.18 -22.93 -3.60
C ASN A 186 3.73 -23.46 -3.51
N GLN A 187 3.11 -23.44 -2.34
CA GLN A 187 1.73 -23.87 -2.12
C GLN A 187 0.81 -22.67 -2.00
N THR A 188 -0.41 -22.81 -2.55
CA THR A 188 -1.48 -21.82 -2.40
C THR A 188 -2.73 -22.53 -1.91
N LEU A 189 -3.26 -22.05 -0.78
CA LEU A 189 -4.54 -22.45 -0.21
C LEU A 189 -5.53 -21.32 -0.49
N SER A 190 -6.76 -21.65 -0.90
CA SER A 190 -7.77 -20.64 -1.23
C SER A 190 -9.16 -21.06 -0.79
N SER A 191 -10.03 -20.09 -0.52
CA SER A 191 -11.46 -20.33 -0.35
C SER A 191 -12.09 -20.83 -1.65
N THR A 192 -13.03 -21.78 -1.53
CA THR A 192 -13.95 -22.16 -2.62
C THR A 192 -15.26 -21.40 -2.59
N GLU A 193 -15.64 -20.88 -1.42
CA GLU A 193 -16.88 -20.14 -1.20
C GLU A 193 -16.59 -18.66 -0.95
N PRO A 194 -17.40 -17.74 -1.48
CA PRO A 194 -17.23 -16.32 -1.26
C PRO A 194 -17.60 -15.94 0.18
N LEU A 195 -16.89 -14.96 0.70
CA LEU A 195 -17.15 -14.28 1.97
C LEU A 195 -17.86 -12.95 1.73
N THR A 196 -18.70 -12.54 2.68
CA THR A 196 -19.20 -11.17 2.81
C THR A 196 -18.72 -10.56 4.11
N VAL A 197 -18.16 -9.35 4.05
CA VAL A 197 -17.78 -8.55 5.23
C VAL A 197 -18.66 -7.32 5.25
N LEU A 198 -19.48 -7.20 6.30
CA LEU A 198 -20.42 -6.08 6.44
C LEU A 198 -19.69 -4.73 6.55
N ASP A 199 -20.41 -3.63 6.34
CA ASP A 199 -19.90 -2.29 6.52
C ASP A 199 -19.19 -2.11 7.88
N ASN A 200 -17.97 -1.58 7.84
CA ASN A 200 -17.07 -1.42 8.99
C ASN A 200 -16.88 -2.71 9.82
N GLY A 201 -17.23 -3.86 9.25
CA GLY A 201 -17.10 -5.16 9.88
C GLY A 201 -15.74 -5.79 9.64
N SER A 202 -15.55 -6.95 10.26
CA SER A 202 -14.40 -7.80 10.06
C SER A 202 -14.80 -9.25 9.87
N ALA A 203 -13.92 -10.01 9.24
CA ALA A 203 -13.99 -11.47 9.19
C ALA A 203 -12.61 -12.04 9.49
N ALA A 204 -12.59 -13.21 10.13
CA ALA A 204 -11.38 -13.95 10.42
C ALA A 204 -11.44 -15.31 9.72
N VAL A 205 -10.36 -15.67 9.03
CA VAL A 205 -10.14 -17.02 8.50
C VAL A 205 -9.14 -17.69 9.42
N ILE A 206 -9.55 -18.80 10.05
CA ILE A 206 -8.70 -19.58 10.95
C ILE A 206 -8.27 -20.86 10.25
N LEU A 207 -6.95 -21.05 10.13
CA LEU A 207 -6.34 -22.12 9.33
C LEU A 207 -5.32 -22.88 10.17
N PRO A 208 -5.62 -24.12 10.59
CA PRO A 208 -4.58 -25.01 11.07
C PRO A 208 -3.67 -25.39 9.89
N TYR A 209 -2.36 -25.30 10.07
CA TYR A 209 -1.37 -25.61 9.05
C TYR A 209 -0.17 -26.34 9.67
N VAL A 210 0.26 -27.42 9.03
CA VAL A 210 1.43 -28.20 9.45
C VAL A 210 2.59 -27.90 8.49
N PHE A 211 3.64 -27.28 9.00
CA PHE A 211 4.83 -26.98 8.22
C PHE A 211 5.68 -28.24 8.01
N PRO A 212 6.23 -28.46 6.80
CA PRO A 212 6.93 -29.69 6.49
C PRO A 212 8.30 -29.83 7.20
N ARG A 213 8.83 -28.75 7.78
CA ARG A 213 10.12 -28.70 8.47
C ARG A 213 10.29 -27.40 9.24
N ALA A 214 11.13 -27.43 10.28
CA ALA A 214 11.52 -26.24 11.02
C ALA A 214 12.44 -25.34 10.17
N LYS A 215 12.02 -24.10 9.94
CA LYS A 215 12.77 -23.00 9.31
C LYS A 215 11.95 -21.73 9.36
N THR A 216 12.51 -20.63 8.85
CA THR A 216 11.74 -19.43 8.55
C THR A 216 10.96 -19.58 7.24
N TYR A 217 9.69 -19.19 7.27
CA TYR A 217 8.78 -19.12 6.12
C TYR A 217 8.32 -17.68 5.89
N ASP A 218 8.28 -17.27 4.63
CA ASP A 218 7.60 -16.04 4.22
C ASP A 218 6.21 -16.40 3.71
N LEU A 219 5.20 -16.00 4.48
CA LEU A 219 3.78 -16.22 4.20
C LEU A 219 3.21 -14.97 3.53
N SER A 220 2.27 -15.16 2.60
CA SER A 220 1.47 -14.07 2.04
C SER A 220 0.00 -14.45 2.05
N ALA A 221 -0.82 -13.63 2.71
CA ALA A 221 -2.27 -13.72 2.64
C ALA A 221 -2.80 -12.65 1.69
N ALA A 222 -3.84 -12.97 0.93
CA ALA A 222 -4.53 -12.01 0.08
C ALA A 222 -6.05 -12.18 0.17
N VAL A 223 -6.75 -11.08 -0.06
CA VAL A 223 -8.19 -11.04 -0.29
C VAL A 223 -8.43 -10.44 -1.66
N VAL A 224 -9.23 -11.13 -2.46
CA VAL A 224 -9.44 -10.83 -3.87
C VAL A 224 -10.94 -10.78 -4.16
N ASN A 225 -11.34 -9.80 -4.97
CA ASN A 225 -12.61 -9.83 -5.70
C ASN A 225 -12.35 -9.45 -7.18
N GLU A 226 -13.41 -9.22 -7.95
CA GLU A 226 -13.28 -8.83 -9.37
C GLU A 226 -12.61 -7.44 -9.57
N ASP A 227 -12.68 -6.56 -8.56
CA ASP A 227 -12.28 -5.16 -8.67
C ASP A 227 -10.91 -4.83 -8.03
N PHE A 228 -10.46 -5.64 -7.07
CA PHE A 228 -9.24 -5.39 -6.30
C PHE A 228 -8.61 -6.66 -5.71
N ARG A 229 -7.33 -6.52 -5.35
CA ARG A 229 -6.55 -7.49 -4.59
C ARG A 229 -5.77 -6.77 -3.50
N GLU A 230 -6.04 -7.11 -2.25
CA GLU A 230 -5.29 -6.63 -1.09
C GLU A 230 -4.47 -7.78 -0.51
N GLN A 231 -3.26 -7.50 -0.01
CA GLN A 231 -2.37 -8.54 0.53
C GLN A 231 -1.61 -8.09 1.77
N ALA A 232 -1.26 -9.06 2.60
CA ALA A 232 -0.37 -8.91 3.74
C ALA A 232 0.69 -10.03 3.75
N SER A 233 1.80 -9.79 4.43
CA SER A 233 2.87 -10.77 4.56
C SER A 233 3.27 -10.97 6.02
N LEU A 234 3.68 -12.19 6.37
CA LEU A 234 4.21 -12.56 7.67
C LEU A 234 5.46 -13.42 7.47
N THR A 235 6.57 -13.03 8.10
CA THR A 235 7.74 -13.89 8.23
C THR A 235 7.61 -14.66 9.54
N LEU A 236 7.48 -15.98 9.44
CA LEU A 236 7.26 -16.89 10.58
C LEU A 236 8.47 -17.81 10.75
N ALA A 237 9.08 -17.80 11.94
CA ALA A 237 10.08 -18.79 12.31
C ALA A 237 9.37 -20.00 12.92
N VAL A 238 9.40 -21.13 12.21
CA VAL A 238 8.89 -22.41 12.69
C VAL A 238 10.04 -23.16 13.34
N GLU A 239 9.88 -23.49 14.62
CA GLU A 239 10.85 -24.24 15.42
C GLU A 239 10.25 -25.61 15.78
N CYS A 240 11.08 -26.60 16.08
CA CYS A 240 10.56 -27.87 16.57
C CYS A 240 10.17 -27.77 18.04
N ALA A 241 9.10 -28.47 18.42
CA ALA A 241 8.75 -28.61 19.83
C ALA A 241 9.88 -29.38 20.52
N SER A 242 10.34 -28.88 21.68
CA SER A 242 11.49 -29.47 22.38
C SER A 242 11.31 -30.92 22.83
N HIS A 243 10.08 -31.45 22.79
CA HIS A 243 9.73 -32.83 23.12
C HIS A 243 9.81 -33.79 21.90
N GLU A 244 10.01 -33.26 20.69
CA GLU A 244 10.07 -34.02 19.42
C GLU A 244 11.50 -34.17 18.89
N LEU A 245 12.49 -34.04 19.78
CA LEU A 245 13.88 -33.94 19.38
C LEU A 245 14.70 -35.20 19.66
N ASP A 246 14.15 -36.24 20.28
CA ASP A 246 14.83 -37.51 20.61
C ASP A 246 13.78 -38.46 21.26
N GLU A 247 12.74 -38.83 20.52
CA GLU A 247 11.60 -39.59 21.04
C GLU A 247 12.04 -40.92 21.66
N ASP A 248 13.04 -41.59 21.09
CA ASP A 248 13.56 -42.82 21.65
C ASP A 248 14.59 -42.61 22.77
N ASN A 249 15.29 -41.48 22.86
CA ASN A 249 16.41 -41.20 23.77
C ASN A 249 17.71 -41.96 23.43
N ASP A 250 18.17 -41.89 22.18
CA ASP A 250 19.47 -42.38 21.73
C ASP A 250 20.53 -41.26 21.58
N GLY A 251 20.12 -40.01 21.73
CA GLY A 251 20.96 -38.83 21.71
C GLY A 251 21.11 -38.19 20.33
N TYR A 252 20.45 -38.72 19.30
CA TYR A 252 20.29 -38.09 18.00
C TYR A 252 18.95 -37.35 17.95
N LYS A 253 18.78 -36.46 16.97
CA LYS A 253 17.59 -35.61 16.89
C LYS A 253 16.95 -35.70 15.52
N SER A 254 15.63 -35.63 15.49
CA SER A 254 14.80 -35.72 14.28
C SER A 254 15.29 -34.85 13.11
N ALA A 255 15.44 -35.48 11.95
CA ALA A 255 15.80 -34.84 10.69
C ALA A 255 14.76 -33.81 10.21
N LEU A 256 13.49 -33.93 10.63
CA LEU A 256 12.44 -32.93 10.37
C LEU A 256 12.75 -31.57 11.01
N CYS A 257 13.59 -31.59 12.04
CA CYS A 257 14.07 -30.42 12.77
C CYS A 257 15.43 -29.90 12.27
N GLY A 258 15.89 -30.38 11.11
CA GLY A 258 17.18 -30.01 10.54
C GLY A 258 18.38 -30.74 11.13
N PHE A 259 18.14 -31.82 11.90
CA PHE A 259 19.17 -32.70 12.43
C PHE A 259 19.32 -33.94 11.54
N ASN A 260 19.75 -35.07 12.08
CA ASN A 260 20.26 -36.21 11.33
C ASN A 260 19.64 -37.57 11.68
N ASP A 261 18.65 -37.62 12.57
CA ASP A 261 17.93 -38.85 12.87
C ASP A 261 16.75 -39.02 11.91
N CYS A 262 16.81 -40.06 11.06
CA CYS A 262 15.76 -40.32 10.09
C CYS A 262 14.59 -41.16 10.65
N ASP A 263 14.71 -41.73 11.86
CA ASP A 263 13.62 -42.38 12.60
C ASP A 263 13.82 -42.19 14.11
N ASP A 264 13.39 -41.02 14.59
CA ASP A 264 13.48 -40.56 16.00
C ASP A 264 12.75 -41.50 17.00
N THR A 265 12.03 -42.52 16.50
CA THR A 265 11.32 -43.53 17.30
C THR A 265 12.14 -44.81 17.54
N SER A 266 13.33 -44.95 16.96
CA SER A 266 14.13 -46.18 16.97
C SER A 266 15.63 -45.97 17.22
N LYS A 267 16.09 -46.33 18.43
CA LYS A 267 17.50 -46.23 18.91
C LYS A 267 18.59 -46.92 18.08
N LYS A 268 18.17 -47.63 17.03
CA LYS A 268 19.02 -48.43 16.14
C LYS A 268 19.23 -47.74 14.79
N ILE A 269 18.51 -46.66 14.51
CA ILE A 269 18.55 -45.89 13.28
C ILE A 269 19.07 -44.52 13.69
N TYR A 270 20.38 -44.32 13.52
CA TYR A 270 21.05 -43.06 13.86
C TYR A 270 22.35 -42.93 13.08
N LEU A 271 22.94 -41.72 13.10
CA LEU A 271 24.18 -41.44 12.37
C LEU A 271 25.36 -42.28 12.88
N GLY A 272 25.74 -43.29 12.09
CA GLY A 272 26.75 -44.31 12.44
C GLY A 272 26.24 -45.74 12.33
N ALA A 273 24.91 -45.91 12.28
CA ALA A 273 24.22 -47.10 11.78
C ALA A 273 23.77 -46.88 10.32
N PRO A 274 23.38 -47.93 9.56
CA PRO A 274 22.88 -47.76 8.20
C PRO A 274 21.54 -47.01 8.20
N GLU A 275 21.54 -45.74 7.81
CA GLU A 275 20.33 -44.97 7.57
C GLU A 275 20.06 -44.85 6.06
N ILE A 276 18.83 -45.14 5.64
CA ILE A 276 18.31 -44.73 4.33
C ILE A 276 17.12 -43.82 4.62
N CYS A 277 17.35 -42.51 4.55
CA CYS A 277 16.27 -41.53 4.58
C CYS A 277 15.58 -41.61 3.21
N GLY A 278 14.40 -42.22 3.20
CA GLY A 278 13.58 -42.43 1.99
C GLY A 278 12.71 -41.25 1.65
#